data_AF-A0A6I2SPF1-F1
#
_entry.id   AF-A0A6I2SPF1-F1
#
_cell.length_a   1.000
_cell.length_b   1.000
_cell.length_c   1.000
_cell.angle_alpha   90.00
_cell.angle_beta   90.00
_cell.angle_gamma   90.00
#
_symmetry.space_group_name_H-M   'P 1'
#
loop_
_entity.id
_entity.type
_entity.pdbx_description
1 polymer ?
#
loop_
_entity_poly.entity_id
_entity_poly.type
_entity_poly.pdbx_seq_one_letter_code
_entity_poly.pdbx_strand_id
1 'polypeptide(L)'
;MKRLPLLTLVCLLMASPLQAQDAVQEKIKLLEQQIQELKALKAQQDLGKKKAEQCLKAVGREKFCSCLGENLPASVSFEQYIHTLVSSKEELGYGALPAEQQKMIDAILETREKCVEKGFFN
;
A
#
# COMPACT_ATOMS: atom_id res chain seq x y z
N MET A 1 -46.33 59.48 30.09
CA MET A 1 -45.71 58.15 30.32
C MET A 1 -45.31 57.56 28.98
N LYS A 2 -44.03 57.28 28.75
CA LYS A 2 -43.52 56.25 27.81
C LYS A 2 -41.98 56.27 27.86
N ARG A 3 -41.40 55.33 28.61
CA ARG A 3 -39.98 55.00 28.56
C ARG A 3 -39.87 53.60 27.96
N LEU A 4 -39.39 53.54 26.73
CA LEU A 4 -38.74 52.39 26.12
C LEU A 4 -37.56 53.02 25.38
N PRO A 5 -36.30 52.73 25.76
CA PRO A 5 -35.56 51.61 25.18
C PRO A 5 -34.56 51.02 26.21
N LEU A 6 -33.87 49.89 26.03
CA LEU A 6 -32.64 49.77 25.22
C LEU A 6 -32.00 48.39 25.46
N LEU A 7 -32.79 47.35 25.83
CA LEU A 7 -32.23 46.06 26.27
C LEU A 7 -32.33 44.91 25.26
N THR A 8 -32.93 45.14 24.09
CA THR A 8 -33.26 44.07 23.13
C THR A 8 -32.47 44.15 21.80
N LEU A 9 -31.31 44.80 21.78
CA LEU A 9 -30.47 44.90 20.57
C LEU A 9 -29.02 44.42 20.77
N VAL A 10 -28.79 43.40 21.60
CA VAL A 10 -27.45 42.79 21.79
C VAL A 10 -27.41 41.31 21.42
N CYS A 11 -28.55 40.64 21.20
CA CYS A 11 -28.58 39.19 20.96
C CYS A 11 -28.44 38.71 19.50
N LEU A 12 -28.24 39.59 18.50
CA LEU A 12 -28.32 39.18 17.08
C LEU A 12 -27.00 39.07 16.30
N LEU A 13 -25.83 39.18 16.93
CA LEU A 13 -24.53 39.15 16.21
C LEU A 13 -23.68 37.89 16.43
N MET A 14 -24.18 36.85 17.10
CA MET A 14 -23.40 35.64 17.44
C MET A 14 -23.95 34.35 16.82
N ALA A 15 -24.40 34.41 15.57
CA ALA A 15 -24.59 33.24 14.73
C ALA A 15 -23.86 33.53 13.41
N SER A 16 -22.57 33.24 13.28
CA SER A 16 -22.11 31.93 12.79
C SER A 16 -20.57 31.89 12.82
N PRO A 17 -19.95 30.84 13.41
CA PRO A 17 -18.74 30.27 12.78
C PRO A 17 -18.66 28.74 12.81
N LEU A 18 -19.68 28.03 13.31
CA LEU A 18 -19.60 26.57 13.51
C LEU A 18 -19.41 25.80 12.19
N GLN A 19 -20.15 26.15 11.13
CA GLN A 19 -20.09 25.47 9.83
C GLN A 19 -18.74 25.63 9.11
N ALA A 20 -18.03 26.74 9.30
CA ALA A 20 -16.74 26.96 8.65
C ALA A 20 -15.62 26.15 9.33
N GLN A 21 -15.71 25.96 10.65
CA GLN A 21 -14.74 25.20 11.43
C GLN A 21 -14.86 23.70 11.15
N ASP A 22 -16.09 23.18 11.04
CA ASP A 22 -16.36 21.78 10.70
C ASP A 22 -15.84 21.41 9.30
N ALA A 23 -16.06 22.26 8.30
CA ALA A 23 -15.58 22.04 6.93
C ALA A 23 -14.04 22.04 6.82
N VAL A 24 -13.36 22.87 7.62
CA VAL A 24 -11.88 22.88 7.69
C VAL A 24 -11.37 21.61 8.38
N GLN A 25 -12.03 21.18 9.45
CA GLN A 25 -11.64 19.97 10.19
C GLN A 25 -11.86 18.68 9.38
N GLU A 26 -12.91 18.62 8.56
CA GLU A 26 -13.13 17.52 7.61
C GLU A 26 -12.03 17.46 6.54
N LYS A 27 -11.65 18.62 5.97
CA LYS A 27 -10.53 18.70 5.02
C LYS A 27 -9.21 18.25 5.62
N ILE A 28 -8.94 18.59 6.88
CA ILE A 28 -7.75 18.13 7.60
C ILE A 28 -7.75 16.60 7.72
N LYS A 29 -8.86 16.00 8.15
CA LYS A 29 -8.97 14.53 8.25
C LYS A 29 -8.75 13.84 6.90
N LEU A 30 -9.33 14.38 5.83
CA LEU A 30 -9.11 13.86 4.48
C LEU A 30 -7.65 13.95 4.05
N LEU A 31 -7.00 15.09 4.29
CA LEU A 31 -5.57 15.28 4.01
C LEU A 31 -4.70 14.30 4.80
N GLU A 32 -5.01 14.09 6.09
CA GLU A 32 -4.31 13.12 6.93
C GLU A 32 -4.45 11.69 6.38
N GLN A 33 -5.66 11.29 5.96
CA GLN A 33 -5.90 9.99 5.32
C GLN A 33 -5.07 9.83 4.04
N GLN A 34 -5.10 10.82 3.15
CA GLN A 34 -4.32 10.81 1.91
C GLN A 34 -2.81 10.71 2.19
N ILE A 35 -2.30 11.40 3.21
CA ILE A 35 -0.89 11.30 3.61
C ILE A 35 -0.56 9.88 4.08
N GLN A 36 -1.44 9.22 4.83
CA GLN A 36 -1.20 7.85 5.28
C GLN A 36 -1.20 6.86 4.10
N GLU A 37 -2.13 7.01 3.16
CA GLU A 37 -2.17 6.19 1.94
C GLU A 37 -0.90 6.37 1.11
N LEU A 38 -0.46 7.62 0.90
CA LEU A 38 0.78 7.92 0.18
C LEU A 38 2.01 7.32 0.87
N LYS A 39 2.07 7.36 2.20
CA LYS A 39 3.16 6.72 2.96
C LYS A 39 3.16 5.20 2.77
N ALA A 40 2.00 4.56 2.80
CA ALA A 40 1.87 3.13 2.58
C ALA A 40 2.31 2.75 1.15
N LEU A 41 1.86 3.49 0.14
CA LEU A 41 2.26 3.31 -1.25
C LEU A 41 3.78 3.47 -1.44
N LYS A 42 4.37 4.48 -0.82
CA LYS A 42 5.82 4.69 -0.88
C LYS A 42 6.60 3.54 -0.23
N ALA A 43 6.16 3.08 0.93
CA ALA A 43 6.78 1.94 1.60
C ALA A 43 6.71 0.67 0.73
N GLN A 44 5.57 0.43 0.07
CA GLN A 44 5.42 -0.68 -0.88
C GLN A 44 6.36 -0.53 -2.08
N GLN A 45 6.49 0.68 -2.64
CA GLN A 45 7.40 0.95 -3.75
C GLN A 45 8.86 0.71 -3.37
N ASP A 46 9.27 1.13 -2.17
CA ASP A 46 10.63 0.96 -1.68
C ASP A 46 10.97 -0.52 -1.46
N LEU A 47 10.02 -1.31 -0.96
CA LEU A 47 10.15 -2.77 -0.87
C LEU A 47 10.29 -3.41 -2.27
N GLY A 48 9.49 -2.96 -3.24
CA GLY A 48 9.57 -3.45 -4.61
C GLY A 48 10.92 -3.16 -5.27
N LYS A 49 11.44 -1.93 -5.11
CA LYS A 49 12.77 -1.55 -5.59
C LYS A 49 13.87 -2.42 -5.00
N LYS A 50 13.84 -2.64 -3.69
CA LYS A 50 14.83 -3.50 -3.01
C LYS A 50 14.83 -4.92 -3.59
N LYS A 51 13.66 -5.52 -3.82
CA LYS A 51 13.53 -6.84 -4.45
C LYS A 51 14.06 -6.85 -5.88
N ALA A 52 13.77 -5.81 -6.66
CA ALA A 52 14.26 -5.66 -8.02
C ALA A 52 15.79 -5.56 -8.07
N GLU A 53 16.40 -4.81 -7.15
CA GLU A 53 17.86 -4.69 -7.04
C GLU A 53 18.52 -6.03 -6.65
N GLN A 54 17.96 -6.74 -5.68
CA GLN A 54 18.43 -8.06 -5.28
C GLN A 54 18.32 -9.06 -6.45
N CYS A 55 17.19 -9.04 -7.16
CA CYS A 55 17.03 -9.81 -8.39
C CYS A 55 18.06 -9.45 -9.45
N LEU A 56 18.29 -8.16 -9.70
CA LEU A 56 19.21 -7.72 -10.74
C LEU A 56 20.62 -8.22 -10.44
N LYS A 57 21.04 -8.17 -9.17
CA LYS A 57 22.32 -8.71 -8.71
C LYS A 57 22.45 -10.21 -8.94
N ALA A 58 21.38 -10.99 -8.74
CA ALA A 58 21.41 -12.45 -8.85
C ALA A 58 21.16 -12.99 -10.27
N VAL A 59 20.29 -12.34 -11.03
CA VAL A 59 19.73 -12.83 -12.30
C VAL A 59 20.18 -11.99 -13.50
N GLY A 60 20.48 -10.70 -13.31
CA GLY A 60 21.01 -9.83 -14.37
C GLY A 60 20.02 -9.48 -15.49
N ARG A 61 18.71 -9.58 -15.25
CA ARG A 61 17.66 -9.32 -16.25
C ARG A 61 16.74 -8.18 -15.80
N GLU A 62 16.98 -6.97 -16.31
CA GLU A 62 16.30 -5.75 -15.82
C GLU A 62 14.77 -5.80 -15.93
N LYS A 63 14.22 -6.13 -17.10
CA LYS A 63 12.76 -6.23 -17.32
C LYS A 63 12.10 -7.27 -16.41
N PHE A 64 12.74 -8.43 -16.27
CA PHE A 64 12.30 -9.50 -15.38
C PHE A 64 12.33 -9.04 -13.91
N CYS A 65 13.43 -8.43 -13.48
CA CYS A 65 13.61 -8.00 -12.10
C CYS A 65 12.72 -6.83 -11.70
N SER A 66 12.46 -5.89 -12.60
CA SER A 66 11.42 -4.86 -12.38
C SER A 66 10.04 -5.49 -12.22
N CYS A 67 9.68 -6.44 -13.09
CA CYS A 67 8.42 -7.16 -12.95
C CYS A 67 8.32 -7.89 -11.60
N LEU A 68 9.38 -8.59 -11.17
CA LEU A 68 9.39 -9.24 -9.86
C LEU A 68 9.23 -8.24 -8.72
N GLY A 69 9.96 -7.13 -8.74
CA GLY A 69 9.85 -6.09 -7.72
C GLY A 69 8.44 -5.51 -7.60
N GLU A 70 7.74 -5.36 -8.71
CA GLU A 70 6.38 -4.82 -8.75
C GLU A 70 5.30 -5.83 -8.33
N ASN A 71 5.50 -7.12 -8.62
CA ASN A 71 4.43 -8.12 -8.52
C ASN A 71 4.60 -9.11 -7.37
N LEU A 72 5.81 -9.25 -6.81
CA LEU A 72 6.01 -10.17 -5.70
C LEU A 72 5.31 -9.63 -4.43
N PRO A 73 4.51 -10.47 -3.72
CA PRO A 73 3.77 -10.03 -2.54
C PRO A 73 4.64 -9.30 -1.52
N ALA A 74 4.11 -8.23 -0.91
CA ALA A 74 4.88 -7.38 0.00
C ALA A 74 5.56 -8.17 1.14
N SER A 75 4.88 -9.19 1.66
CA SER A 75 5.37 -10.09 2.72
C SER A 75 6.48 -11.05 2.30
N VAL A 76 6.75 -11.19 1.00
CA VAL A 76 7.74 -12.14 0.47
C VAL A 76 9.03 -11.40 0.12
N SER A 77 10.14 -11.83 0.71
CA SER A 77 11.48 -11.33 0.37
C SER A 77 12.03 -12.00 -0.90
N PHE A 78 13.08 -11.43 -1.49
CA PHE A 78 13.71 -12.06 -2.67
C PHE A 78 14.35 -13.42 -2.33
N GLU A 79 14.89 -13.58 -1.13
CA GLU A 79 15.47 -14.83 -0.64
C GLU A 79 14.39 -15.91 -0.50
N GLN A 80 13.23 -15.55 0.07
CA GLN A 80 12.08 -16.47 0.15
C GLN A 80 11.59 -16.87 -1.23
N TYR A 81 11.53 -15.92 -2.18
CA TYR A 81 11.21 -16.20 -3.57
C TYR A 81 12.16 -17.25 -4.15
N ILE A 82 13.48 -17.08 -4.01
CA ILE A 82 14.46 -18.06 -4.51
C ILE A 82 14.27 -19.42 -3.84
N HIS A 83 14.13 -19.46 -2.50
CA HIS A 83 13.90 -20.69 -1.77
C HIS A 83 12.66 -21.45 -2.29
N THR A 84 11.53 -20.75 -2.45
CA THR A 84 10.31 -21.34 -2.99
C THR A 84 10.48 -21.90 -4.40
N LEU A 85 11.36 -21.33 -5.23
CA LEU A 85 11.58 -21.78 -6.60
C LEU A 85 12.51 -22.98 -6.74
N VAL A 86 13.44 -23.14 -5.81
CA VAL A 86 14.43 -24.24 -5.85
C VAL A 86 13.96 -25.45 -5.04
N SER A 87 12.89 -25.30 -4.26
CA SER A 87 12.26 -26.39 -3.50
C SER A 87 11.03 -26.95 -4.21
N SER A 88 10.79 -28.24 -4.06
CA SER A 88 9.51 -28.85 -4.45
C SER A 88 8.38 -28.46 -3.48
N LYS A 89 7.12 -28.66 -3.89
CA LYS A 89 5.98 -28.43 -3.00
C LYS A 89 6.01 -29.34 -1.77
N GLU A 90 6.55 -30.55 -1.90
CA GLU A 90 6.74 -31.50 -0.80
C GLU A 90 7.79 -31.00 0.19
N GLU A 91 8.94 -30.48 -0.29
CA GLU A 91 10.00 -29.91 0.55
C GLU A 91 9.53 -28.66 1.31
N LEU A 92 8.62 -27.90 0.70
CA LEU A 92 7.94 -26.77 1.35
C LEU A 92 6.83 -27.22 2.33
N GLY A 93 6.55 -28.51 2.43
CA GLY A 93 5.47 -29.05 3.25
C GLY A 93 4.08 -28.61 2.82
N TYR A 94 3.90 -28.22 1.55
CA TYR A 94 2.72 -27.50 1.04
C TYR A 94 1.39 -28.13 1.47
N GLY A 95 1.27 -29.47 1.41
CA GLY A 95 0.03 -30.19 1.77
C GLY A 95 -0.38 -30.09 3.24
N ALA A 96 0.55 -29.77 4.14
CA ALA A 96 0.29 -29.59 5.57
C ALA A 96 0.17 -28.12 5.98
N LEU A 97 0.43 -27.18 5.07
CA LEU A 97 0.38 -25.75 5.37
C LEU A 97 -1.06 -25.24 5.48
N PRO A 98 -1.30 -24.19 6.29
CA PRO A 98 -2.54 -23.44 6.26
C PRO A 98 -2.80 -22.85 4.86
N ALA A 99 -4.08 -22.69 4.51
CA ALA A 99 -4.50 -22.20 3.19
C ALA A 99 -3.86 -20.86 2.79
N GLU A 100 -3.62 -19.94 3.74
CA GLU A 100 -2.95 -18.67 3.43
C GLU A 100 -1.50 -18.83 3.00
N GLN A 101 -0.77 -19.77 3.61
CA GLN A 101 0.62 -20.03 3.26
C GLN A 101 0.72 -20.77 1.92
N GLN A 102 -0.23 -21.67 1.63
CA GLN A 102 -0.37 -22.29 0.32
C GLN A 102 -0.58 -21.23 -0.77
N LYS A 103 -1.54 -20.31 -0.57
CA LYS A 103 -1.78 -19.19 -1.48
C LYS A 103 -0.54 -18.32 -1.68
N MET A 104 0.27 -18.12 -0.63
CA MET A 104 1.52 -17.36 -0.75
C MET A 104 2.53 -18.07 -1.67
N ILE A 105 2.70 -19.38 -1.53
CA ILE A 105 3.53 -20.19 -2.42
C ILE A 105 3.00 -20.12 -3.86
N ASP A 106 1.69 -20.30 -4.05
CA ASP A 106 1.10 -20.25 -5.39
C ASP A 106 1.26 -18.86 -6.03
N ALA A 107 1.08 -17.78 -5.27
CA ALA A 107 1.29 -16.42 -5.75
C ALA A 107 2.75 -16.14 -6.16
N ILE A 108 3.72 -16.73 -5.45
CA ILE A 108 5.14 -16.67 -5.82
C ILE A 108 5.37 -17.34 -7.18
N LEU A 109 4.83 -18.55 -7.36
CA LEU A 109 4.97 -19.31 -8.60
C LEU A 109 4.28 -18.61 -9.78
N GLU A 110 3.06 -18.12 -9.59
CA GLU A 110 2.34 -17.36 -10.61
C GLU A 110 3.09 -16.08 -11.02
N THR A 111 3.65 -15.36 -10.04
CA THR A 111 4.45 -14.15 -10.30
C THR A 111 5.67 -14.46 -11.17
N ARG A 112 6.34 -15.59 -10.92
CA ARG A 112 7.46 -16.02 -11.76
C ARG A 112 7.01 -16.18 -13.21
N GLU A 113 5.98 -16.97 -13.46
CA GLU A 113 5.51 -17.26 -14.82
C GLU A 113 5.15 -15.96 -15.56
N LYS A 114 4.39 -15.08 -14.90
CA LYS A 114 4.06 -13.74 -15.40
C LYS A 114 5.29 -12.90 -15.78
N CYS A 115 6.35 -12.96 -14.98
CA CYS A 115 7.54 -12.14 -15.19
C CYS A 115 8.52 -12.76 -16.20
N VAL A 116 8.58 -14.09 -16.30
CA VAL A 116 9.39 -14.79 -17.30
C VAL A 116 8.95 -14.38 -18.71
N GLU A 117 7.65 -14.30 -18.98
CA GLU A 117 7.11 -13.82 -20.26
C GLU A 117 7.61 -12.41 -20.64
N LYS A 118 7.75 -11.52 -19.65
CA LYS A 118 8.25 -10.15 -19.84
C LYS A 118 9.78 -10.05 -19.97
N GLY A 119 10.51 -11.05 -19.48
CA GLY A 119 11.98 -11.07 -19.43
C GLY A 119 12.66 -11.82 -20.58
N PHE A 120 11.90 -12.57 -21.38
CA PHE A 120 12.43 -13.40 -22.46
C PHE A 120 12.70 -12.65 -23.77
N PHE A 121 11.97 -11.57 -24.04
CA PHE A 121 12.17 -10.75 -25.23
C PHE A 121 12.94 -9.47 -24.85
N ASN A 122 14.21 -9.42 -25.28
CA ASN A 122 15.12 -8.27 -25.12
C ASN A 122 14.49 -6.97 -25.60
#